data_AF-A0A2V7F0R3-F1
#
_entry.id   AF-A0A2V7F0R3-F1
#
_cell.length_a   1.000
_cell.length_b   1.000
_cell.length_c   1.000
_cell.angle_alpha   90.00
_cell.angle_beta   90.00
_cell.angle_gamma   90.00
#
_symmetry.space_group_name_H-M   'P 1'
#
loop_
_entity.id
_entity.type
_entity.pdbx_description
1 polymer ?
#
loop_
_entity_poly.entity_id
_entity_poly.type
_entity_poly.pdbx_seq_one_letter_code
_entity_poly.pdbx_strand_id
1 'polypeptide(L)' 'YFPDRWDARFTPILACSDPGEAPLKSGLLVARLGNGYFVYTSLAWFRQLPEGVPGAYRLFANLVSLGK' A
#
# COMPACT_ATOMS: atom_id res chain seq x y z
N TYR A 1 -0.58 8.64 -9.69
CA TYR A 1 -1.02 7.40 -9.03
C TYR A 1 -0.12 7.03 -7.86
N PHE A 2 1.20 7.17 -7.99
CA PHE A 2 2.15 7.14 -6.86
C PHE A 2 2.36 8.57 -6.36
N PRO A 3 2.04 8.89 -5.08
CA PRO A 3 2.38 10.19 -4.50
C PRO A 3 3.89 10.42 -4.50
N ASP A 4 4.32 11.62 -4.87
CA ASP A 4 5.71 12.08 -4.77
C ASP A 4 6.04 12.63 -3.38
N ARG A 5 5.01 13.07 -2.63
CA ARG A 5 5.10 13.63 -1.28
C ARG A 5 4.00 13.07 -0.39
N TRP A 6 4.35 12.90 0.88
CA TRP A 6 3.42 12.55 1.94
C TRP A 6 3.93 13.09 3.27
N ASP A 7 3.05 13.17 4.25
CA ASP A 7 3.38 13.60 5.60
C ASP A 7 4.32 12.59 6.29
N ALA A 8 5.26 13.07 7.11
CA ALA A 8 6.24 12.22 7.81
C ALA A 8 5.64 11.13 8.71
N ARG A 9 4.35 11.25 9.08
CA ARG A 9 3.61 10.21 9.82
C ARG A 9 3.38 8.93 9.01
N PHE A 10 3.49 8.97 7.69
CA PHE A 10 3.34 7.80 6.85
C PHE A 10 4.62 6.99 6.78
N THR A 11 4.47 5.70 7.04
CA THR A 11 5.50 4.69 6.84
C THR A 11 5.33 4.08 5.45
N PRO A 12 6.33 4.18 4.56
CA PRO A 12 6.33 3.45 3.30
C PRO A 12 6.63 1.98 3.54
N ILE A 13 5.67 1.11 3.21
CA ILE A 13 5.73 -0.34 3.42
C ILE A 13 6.16 -1.08 2.16
N LEU A 14 5.70 -0.63 0.99
CA LEU A 14 5.99 -1.28 -0.29
C LEU A 14 6.45 -0.25 -1.32
N ALA A 15 7.58 -0.53 -1.95
CA ALA A 15 8.12 0.21 -3.09
C ALA A 15 8.06 -0.64 -4.36
N CYS A 16 7.89 0.01 -5.51
CA CYS A 16 7.89 -0.63 -6.82
C CYS A 16 8.83 0.12 -7.77
N SER A 17 9.49 -0.59 -8.69
CA SER A 17 10.31 -0.01 -9.73
C SER A 17 10.31 -0.90 -10.96
N ASP A 18 10.26 -0.31 -12.13
CA ASP A 18 10.63 -1.00 -13.36
C ASP A 18 12.16 -1.13 -13.45
N PRO A 19 12.68 -2.08 -14.26
CA PRO A 19 14.12 -2.27 -14.40
C PRO A 19 14.84 -0.99 -14.84
N GLY A 20 15.82 -0.54 -14.04
CA GLY A 20 16.61 0.67 -14.32
C GLY A 20 16.03 1.96 -13.76
N GLU A 21 14.83 1.94 -13.18
CA GLU A 21 14.22 3.13 -12.57
C GLU A 21 14.47 3.22 -11.06
N ALA A 22 14.36 4.45 -10.54
CA ALA A 22 14.39 4.66 -9.10
C ALA A 22 13.11 4.10 -8.44
N PRO A 23 13.20 3.49 -7.24
CA PRO A 23 12.03 2.97 -6.54
C PRO A 23 10.98 4.03 -6.19
N LEU A 24 9.74 3.80 -6.63
CA LEU A 24 8.55 4.50 -6.19
C LEU A 24 8.13 3.96 -4.81
N LYS A 25 8.48 4.69 -3.75
CA LYS A 25 8.29 4.25 -2.36
C LYS A 25 6.85 4.33 -1.85
N SER A 26 5.94 4.88 -2.64
CA SER A 26 4.56 5.14 -2.25
C SER A 26 3.57 4.06 -2.70
N GLY A 27 4.04 2.83 -3.01
CA GLY A 27 3.18 1.73 -3.44
C GLY A 27 2.19 1.30 -2.34
N LEU A 28 2.64 1.35 -1.09
CA LEU A 28 1.80 1.19 0.10
C LEU A 28 2.33 2.10 1.20
N LEU A 29 1.52 3.06 1.63
CA LEU A 29 1.81 3.97 2.74
C LEU A 29 0.82 3.70 3.87
N VAL A 30 1.30 3.62 5.10
CA VAL A 30 0.48 3.42 6.29
C VAL A 30 0.83 4.46 7.34
N ALA A 31 -0.18 5.15 7.89
CA ALA A 31 -0.01 6.06 9.01
C ALA A 31 -0.98 5.68 10.14
N ARG A 32 -0.52 5.72 11.39
CA ARG A 32 -1.43 5.67 12.54
C ARG A 32 -1.95 7.08 12.82
N LEU A 33 -3.26 7.27 12.73
CA LEU A 33 -3.93 8.55 12.95
C LEU A 33 -4.97 8.39 14.06
N GLY A 34 -4.71 9.02 15.21
CA GLY A 34 -5.51 8.84 16.42
C GLY A 34 -5.53 7.37 16.84
N ASN A 35 -6.74 6.80 16.94
CA ASN A 35 -6.95 5.40 17.35
C ASN A 35 -7.01 4.42 16.16
N GLY A 36 -6.84 4.90 14.92
CA GLY A 36 -6.96 4.09 13.71
C GLY A 36 -5.74 4.17 12.80
N TYR A 37 -5.84 3.47 11.67
CA TYR A 37 -4.84 3.49 10.61
C TYR A 37 -5.44 4.11 9.35
N PHE A 38 -4.66 4.94 8.68
CA PHE A 38 -4.93 5.37 7.33
C PHE A 38 -3.96 4.64 6.40
N VAL A 39 -4.51 4.01 5.36
CA VAL A 39 -3.75 3.24 4.38
C VAL A 39 -3.98 3.86 3.00
N TYR A 40 -2.90 4.20 2.32
CA TYR A 40 -2.90 4.59 0.92
C TYR A 40 -2.15 3.55 0.10
N THR A 41 -2.66 3.19 -1.08
CA THR A 41 -2.01 2.20 -1.92
C THR A 41 -2.14 2.53 -3.40
N SER A 42 -1.01 2.45 -4.09
CA SER A 42 -0.88 2.52 -5.54
C SER A 42 -0.83 1.11 -6.15
N LEU A 43 -1.57 0.14 -5.61
CA LEU A 43 -1.74 -1.18 -6.24
C LEU A 43 -3.06 -1.28 -7.00
N ALA A 44 -3.03 -1.90 -8.18
CA ALA A 44 -4.20 -2.02 -9.06
C ALA A 44 -5.17 -3.12 -8.58
N TRP A 45 -5.76 -2.92 -7.39
CA TRP A 45 -6.67 -3.87 -6.73
C TRP A 45 -7.81 -4.36 -7.61
N PHE A 46 -8.37 -3.46 -8.44
CA PHE A 46 -9.45 -3.79 -9.37
C PHE A 46 -9.05 -4.79 -10.46
N ARG A 47 -7.75 -5.03 -10.69
CA ARG A 47 -7.26 -6.09 -11.59
C ARG A 47 -6.89 -7.36 -10.82
N GLN A 48 -6.51 -7.25 -9.56
CA GLN A 48 -5.95 -8.36 -8.79
C GLN A 48 -7.03 -9.13 -8.02
N LEU A 49 -7.97 -8.41 -7.40
CA LEU A 49 -9.04 -9.03 -6.62
C LEU A 49 -10.03 -9.78 -7.52
N PRO A 50 -10.58 -9.21 -8.61
CA PRO A 50 -11.52 -9.96 -9.44
C PRO A 50 -10.93 -11.23 -10.07
N GLU A 51 -9.63 -11.21 -10.38
CA GLU A 51 -8.90 -12.35 -10.93
C GLU A 51 -8.45 -13.37 -9.86
N GLY A 52 -8.87 -13.21 -8.61
CA GLY A 52 -8.61 -14.20 -7.57
C GLY A 52 -7.15 -14.30 -7.13
N VAL A 53 -6.31 -13.27 -7.37
CA VAL A 53 -4.87 -13.35 -7.09
C VAL A 53 -4.62 -13.55 -5.59
N PRO A 54 -4.07 -14.69 -5.14
CA PRO A 54 -4.01 -15.03 -3.71
C PRO A 54 -3.22 -14.02 -2.87
N GLY A 55 -2.13 -13.48 -3.43
CA GLY A 55 -1.30 -12.48 -2.76
C GLY A 55 -2.05 -11.17 -2.47
N ALA A 56 -2.94 -10.76 -3.37
CA ALA A 56 -3.76 -9.57 -3.18
C ALA A 56 -4.75 -9.77 -2.04
N TYR A 57 -5.51 -10.86 -2.03
CA TYR A 57 -6.43 -11.17 -0.93
C TYR A 57 -5.72 -11.25 0.43
N ARG A 58 -4.55 -11.89 0.48
CA ARG A 58 -3.76 -11.97 1.72
C ARG A 58 -3.31 -10.58 2.20
N LEU A 59 -2.80 -9.74 1.29
CA LEU A 59 -2.40 -8.38 1.64
C LEU A 59 -3.61 -7.56 2.11
N PHE A 60 -4.75 -7.64 1.42
CA PHE A 60 -5.98 -6.94 1.81
C PHE A 60 -6.47 -7.36 3.20
N ALA A 61 -6.49 -8.67 3.49
CA ALA A 61 -6.87 -9.19 4.80
C ALA A 61 -5.97 -8.67 5.93
N ASN A 62 -4.65 -8.57 5.69
CA ASN A 62 -3.71 -7.98 6.63
C ASN A 62 -4.02 -6.50 6.89
N LEU A 63 -4.32 -5.74 5.83
CA LEU A 63 -4.66 -4.30 5.94
C LEU A 63 -5.95 -4.07 6.74
N VAL A 64 -6.98 -4.87 6.50
CA VAL A 64 -8.26 -4.80 7.25
C VAL A 64 -8.09 -5.23 8.71
N SER A 65 -7.07 -6.03 9.00
CA SER A 65 -6.78 -6.54 10.35
C SER A 65 -5.78 -5.67 11.12
N LEU A 66 -5.35 -4.53 10.58
CA LEU A 66 -4.39 -3.64 11.25
C LEU A 66 -4.89 -3.21 12.65
N GLY A 67 -4.00 -3.31 13.64
CA GLY A 67 -4.29 -2.89 15.02
C GLY A 67 -5.15 -3.87 15.81
N LYS A 68 -5.46 -5.04 15.26
CA LYS A 68 -5.95 -6.20 16.02
C LYS A 68 -4.82 -6.95 16.67
#